data_AF-A0A2P8C838-F1
#
_entry.id   AF-A0A2P8C838-F1
#
_cell.length_a   1.000
_cell.length_b   1.000
_cell.length_c   1.000
_cell.angle_alpha   90.00
_cell.angle_beta   90.00
_cell.angle_gamma   90.00
#
_symmetry.space_group_name_H-M   'P 1'
#
loop_
_entity.id
_entity.type
_entity.pdbx_description
1 polymer ?
#
loop_
_entity_poly.entity_id
_entity_poly.type
_entity_poly.pdbx_seq_one_letter_code
_entity_poly.pdbx_strand_id
1 'polypeptide(L)'
;MSTYFSKVDWEDLDCYGKKVYVSTTFGKDGKLKDTRVLRAVNPACDSMAFYFVKGLKEWLPGLHRGRFVDISFVFPIRFDSTFNDRKSGSSFFLDETEEEYAKRKAYFDFVYSNEYGQEIIGDFELFRNYLAEVLSDSQHVYIFTDYEFPRKEGIELRFKPPENKDLHLLVRAPKQNRVLYDYRIRRGKVRIPREKKLFLLFYQEGTPPLLQTGIMYAKDDTTINLTLEHYTKGQLLDEIKEIQQ
;
A
#
# COMPACT_ATOMS: atom_id res chain seq x y z
N MET A 1 20.49 -6.66 -28.70
CA MET A 1 21.08 -5.64 -27.80
C MET A 1 22.23 -6.32 -27.06
N SER A 2 23.49 -6.06 -27.43
CA SER A 2 24.65 -6.69 -26.77
C SER A 2 24.73 -6.12 -25.35
N THR A 3 24.42 -6.96 -24.36
CA THR A 3 24.57 -6.58 -22.95
C THR A 3 26.07 -6.48 -22.62
N TYR A 4 26.44 -5.59 -21.71
CA TYR A 4 27.82 -5.43 -21.21
C TYR A 4 28.49 -6.76 -20.85
N PHE A 5 27.70 -7.70 -20.34
CA PHE A 5 28.08 -9.06 -19.93
C PHE A 5 28.44 -10.02 -21.07
N SER A 6 28.08 -9.71 -22.32
CA SER A 6 28.40 -10.56 -23.49
C SER A 6 29.85 -10.47 -23.94
N LYS A 7 30.63 -9.51 -23.41
CA LYS A 7 32.04 -9.28 -23.73
C LYS A 7 33.01 -9.67 -22.61
N VAL A 8 32.48 -10.17 -21.50
CA VAL A 8 33.29 -10.60 -20.35
C VAL A 8 33.73 -12.04 -20.61
N ASP A 9 35.03 -12.29 -20.58
CA ASP A 9 35.57 -13.65 -20.54
C ASP A 9 35.43 -14.18 -19.11
N TRP A 10 34.39 -14.98 -18.89
CA TRP A 10 34.03 -15.46 -17.56
C TRP A 10 35.04 -16.48 -17.01
N GLU A 11 35.70 -17.23 -17.88
CA GLU A 11 36.64 -18.28 -17.47
C GLU A 11 37.97 -17.72 -16.96
N ASP A 12 38.33 -16.51 -17.42
CA ASP A 12 39.52 -15.76 -16.99
C ASP A 12 39.32 -14.96 -15.68
N LEU A 13 38.10 -14.96 -15.12
CA LEU A 13 37.86 -14.34 -13.81
C LEU A 13 38.35 -15.26 -12.67
N ASP A 14 39.22 -14.73 -11.80
CA ASP A 14 39.71 -15.39 -10.57
C ASP A 14 38.59 -15.97 -9.66
N CYS A 15 37.37 -15.43 -9.77
CA CYS A 15 36.22 -15.83 -8.99
C CYS A 15 35.27 -16.78 -9.75
N TYR A 16 35.67 -17.32 -10.90
CA TYR A 16 34.86 -18.26 -11.66
C TYR A 16 34.41 -19.46 -10.79
N GLY A 17 33.14 -19.82 -10.91
CA GLY A 17 32.47 -20.85 -10.11
C GLY A 17 32.16 -20.45 -8.67
N LYS A 18 32.55 -19.25 -8.21
CA LYS A 18 32.30 -18.78 -6.84
C LYS A 18 30.98 -18.02 -6.73
N LYS A 19 30.51 -17.86 -5.48
CA LYS A 19 29.31 -17.11 -5.13
C LYS A 19 29.65 -15.94 -4.22
N VAL A 20 29.24 -14.75 -4.61
CA VAL A 20 29.27 -13.54 -3.78
C VAL A 20 27.87 -13.30 -3.25
N TYR A 21 27.77 -13.07 -1.94
CA TYR A 21 26.48 -12.80 -1.30
C TYR A 21 26.38 -11.30 -1.02
N VAL A 22 25.40 -10.65 -1.62
CA VAL A 22 25.16 -9.21 -1.45
C VAL A 22 23.82 -9.02 -0.76
N SER A 23 23.82 -8.33 0.37
CA SER A 23 22.60 -7.90 1.05
C SER A 23 22.24 -6.50 0.60
N THR A 24 20.94 -6.25 0.43
CA THR A 24 20.39 -4.90 0.23
C THR A 24 19.00 -4.83 0.87
N THR A 25 18.57 -3.63 1.22
CA THR A 25 17.22 -3.37 1.70
C THR A 25 16.46 -2.60 0.62
N PHE A 26 15.37 -3.19 0.14
CA PHE A 26 14.36 -2.52 -0.67
C PHE A 26 13.55 -1.63 0.26
N GLY A 27 13.82 -0.34 0.25
CA GLY A 27 13.13 0.64 1.06
C GLY A 27 11.67 0.79 0.63
N LYS A 28 10.79 1.08 1.60
CA LYS A 28 9.37 1.36 1.38
C LYS A 28 9.09 2.47 0.37
N ASP A 29 10.05 3.39 0.20
CA ASP A 29 10.04 4.48 -0.78
C ASP A 29 10.54 4.07 -2.18
N GLY A 30 10.72 2.77 -2.44
CA GLY A 30 11.23 2.23 -3.69
C GLY A 30 12.73 2.41 -3.90
N LYS A 31 13.46 2.93 -2.90
CA LYS A 31 14.91 3.14 -2.97
C LYS A 31 15.67 2.03 -2.26
N LEU A 32 16.78 1.59 -2.86
CA LEU A 32 17.70 0.67 -2.23
C LEU A 32 18.49 1.35 -1.11
N LYS A 33 18.68 0.64 0.01
CA LYS A 33 19.40 1.08 1.21
C LYS A 33 20.30 -0.05 1.71
N ASP A 34 21.30 0.31 2.52
CA ASP A 34 22.15 -0.64 3.27
C ASP A 34 22.79 -1.76 2.42
N THR A 35 23.09 -1.48 1.15
CA THR A 35 23.72 -2.46 0.27
C THR A 35 25.12 -2.79 0.77
N ARG A 36 25.43 -4.07 0.95
CA ARG A 36 26.74 -4.54 1.42
C ARG A 36 27.04 -5.96 0.95
N VAL A 37 28.32 -6.26 0.75
CA VAL A 37 28.80 -7.62 0.50
C VAL A 37 28.89 -8.34 1.85
N LEU A 38 28.14 -9.44 2.01
CA LEU A 38 28.15 -10.26 3.23
C LEU A 38 29.27 -11.29 3.22
N ARG A 39 29.54 -11.88 2.05
CA ARG A 39 30.59 -12.88 1.86
C ARG A 39 31.41 -12.50 0.64
N ALA A 40 32.55 -11.88 0.91
CA ALA A 40 33.56 -11.51 -0.07
C ALA A 40 34.29 -12.76 -0.59
N VAL A 41 34.71 -12.71 -1.84
CA VAL A 41 35.49 -13.77 -2.49
C VAL A 41 36.73 -13.20 -3.14
N ASN A 42 36.55 -12.19 -3.99
CA ASN A 42 37.61 -11.51 -4.72
C ASN A 42 37.18 -10.05 -4.93
N PRO A 43 38.05 -9.06 -4.67
CA PRO A 43 37.69 -7.64 -4.75
C PRO A 43 37.04 -7.21 -6.07
N ALA A 44 37.48 -7.74 -7.21
CA ALA A 44 36.92 -7.39 -8.51
C ALA A 44 35.45 -7.86 -8.61
N CYS A 45 35.19 -9.12 -8.28
CA CYS A 45 33.87 -9.71 -8.36
C CYS A 45 32.92 -9.19 -7.27
N ASP A 46 33.45 -8.91 -6.09
CA ASP A 46 32.70 -8.29 -5.00
C ASP A 46 32.20 -6.91 -5.41
N SER A 47 33.07 -6.10 -6.05
CA SER A 47 32.68 -4.79 -6.57
C SER A 47 31.62 -4.89 -7.68
N MET A 48 31.78 -5.85 -8.59
CA MET A 48 30.83 -6.07 -9.68
C MET A 48 29.46 -6.51 -9.16
N ALA A 49 29.44 -7.44 -8.22
CA ALA A 49 28.21 -7.91 -7.56
C ALA A 49 27.52 -6.77 -6.79
N PHE A 50 28.29 -5.95 -6.07
CA PHE A 50 27.77 -4.79 -5.36
C PHE A 50 27.13 -3.78 -6.32
N TYR A 51 27.81 -3.40 -7.41
CA TYR A 51 27.29 -2.44 -8.37
C TYR A 51 26.13 -3.00 -9.19
N PHE A 52 26.10 -4.31 -9.46
CA PHE A 52 24.95 -4.97 -10.06
C PHE A 52 23.71 -4.78 -9.20
N VAL A 53 23.78 -5.14 -7.91
CA VAL A 53 22.64 -4.97 -6.98
C VAL A 53 22.28 -3.50 -6.81
N LYS A 54 23.27 -2.61 -6.71
CA LYS A 54 23.02 -1.16 -6.59
C LYS A 54 22.40 -0.54 -7.85
N GLY A 55 22.64 -1.14 -9.01
CA GLY A 55 22.12 -0.73 -10.31
C GLY A 55 20.71 -1.22 -10.62
N LEU A 56 20.14 -2.04 -9.75
CA LEU A 56 18.75 -2.49 -9.83
C LEU A 56 17.79 -1.28 -9.71
N LYS A 57 16.86 -1.16 -10.65
CA LYS A 57 15.87 -0.08 -10.75
C LYS A 57 14.45 -0.65 -10.85
N GLU A 58 13.45 0.20 -10.63
CA GLU A 58 12.03 -0.10 -10.86
C GLU A 58 11.46 -1.22 -9.97
N TRP A 59 12.02 -1.40 -8.78
CA TRP A 59 11.49 -2.36 -7.81
C TRP A 59 10.38 -1.73 -6.99
N LEU A 60 9.27 -2.46 -6.85
CA LEU A 60 8.24 -2.12 -5.89
C LEU A 60 8.60 -2.69 -4.51
N PRO A 61 8.40 -1.91 -3.42
CA PRO A 61 8.66 -2.41 -2.08
C PRO A 61 7.71 -3.55 -1.71
N GLY A 62 8.04 -4.21 -0.60
CA GLY A 62 7.12 -5.11 0.07
C GLY A 62 5.83 -4.42 0.44
N LEU A 63 4.70 -5.11 0.25
CA LEU A 63 3.40 -4.66 0.73
C LEU A 63 2.94 -5.59 1.84
N HIS A 64 2.84 -5.08 3.07
CA HIS A 64 2.36 -5.85 4.21
C HIS A 64 1.17 -5.16 4.86
N ARG A 65 0.01 -5.84 4.85
CA ARG A 65 -1.28 -5.30 5.33
C ARG A 65 -1.59 -3.92 4.71
N GLY A 66 -1.38 -3.80 3.41
CA GLY A 66 -1.63 -2.59 2.65
C GLY A 66 -0.65 -1.43 2.87
N ARG A 67 0.44 -1.63 3.62
CA ARG A 67 1.48 -0.62 3.82
C ARG A 67 2.78 -1.04 3.16
N PHE A 68 3.48 -0.08 2.56
CA PHE A 68 4.81 -0.33 2.03
C PHE A 68 5.82 -0.50 3.17
N VAL A 69 6.60 -1.57 3.12
CA VAL A 69 7.56 -1.95 4.16
C VAL A 69 8.95 -2.17 3.58
N ASP A 70 9.95 -1.91 4.41
CA ASP A 70 11.34 -2.23 4.07
C ASP A 70 11.53 -3.75 4.04
N ILE A 71 12.08 -4.28 2.95
CA ILE A 71 12.43 -5.69 2.81
C ILE A 71 13.92 -5.83 2.61
N SER A 72 14.59 -6.55 3.51
CA SER A 72 15.97 -6.97 3.30
C SER A 72 16.02 -8.26 2.49
N PHE A 73 16.85 -8.28 1.45
CA PHE A 73 17.09 -9.44 0.62
C PHE A 73 18.60 -9.72 0.50
N VAL A 74 18.95 -10.99 0.29
CA VAL A 74 20.34 -11.42 0.06
C VAL A 74 20.41 -12.09 -1.30
N PHE A 75 21.14 -11.48 -2.22
CA PHE A 75 21.39 -11.99 -3.57
C PHE A 75 22.58 -12.97 -3.55
N PRO A 76 22.37 -14.25 -3.89
CA PRO A 76 23.46 -15.21 -4.10
C PRO A 76 23.95 -15.11 -5.56
N ILE A 77 24.85 -14.18 -5.85
CA ILE A 77 25.35 -13.95 -7.21
C ILE A 77 26.47 -14.94 -7.50
N ARG A 78 26.27 -15.78 -8.53
CA ARG A 78 27.25 -16.77 -8.97
C ARG A 78 27.95 -16.29 -10.23
N PHE A 79 29.28 -16.36 -10.26
CA PHE A 79 30.10 -15.98 -11.41
C PHE A 79 30.44 -17.26 -12.20
N ASP A 80 29.60 -17.65 -13.14
CA ASP A 80 29.88 -18.77 -14.04
C ASP A 80 29.23 -18.57 -15.42
N SER A 81 29.51 -19.49 -16.35
CA SER A 81 28.95 -19.46 -17.71
C SER A 81 27.50 -19.93 -17.79
N THR A 82 26.88 -20.37 -16.68
CA THR A 82 25.51 -20.91 -16.69
C THR A 82 24.42 -19.85 -16.67
N PHE A 83 24.79 -18.58 -16.84
CA PHE A 83 23.87 -17.43 -16.88
C PHE A 83 22.75 -17.55 -17.93
N ASN A 84 22.97 -18.28 -19.03
CA ASN A 84 21.98 -18.39 -20.13
C ASN A 84 21.06 -19.62 -20.07
N ASP A 85 21.44 -20.69 -19.37
CA ASP A 85 20.76 -22.00 -19.50
C ASP A 85 19.76 -22.33 -18.38
N ARG A 86 19.71 -21.48 -17.35
CA ARG A 86 18.83 -21.71 -16.20
C ARG A 86 17.60 -20.82 -16.25
N LYS A 87 16.58 -21.25 -16.98
CA LYS A 87 15.17 -20.98 -16.60
C LYS A 87 14.88 -21.74 -15.29
N SER A 88 15.54 -21.36 -14.21
CA SER A 88 15.59 -22.14 -12.97
C SER A 88 14.70 -21.53 -11.91
N GLY A 89 13.47 -22.04 -11.77
CA GLY A 89 12.73 -22.19 -10.50
C GLY A 89 12.38 -20.93 -9.69
N SER A 90 12.87 -19.74 -10.03
CA SER A 90 12.54 -18.48 -9.38
C SER A 90 11.23 -17.87 -9.90
N SER A 91 10.71 -18.37 -11.03
CA SER A 91 9.40 -17.97 -11.55
C SER A 91 8.32 -18.17 -10.49
N PHE A 92 8.34 -19.31 -9.77
CA PHE A 92 7.42 -19.54 -8.64
C PHE A 92 7.41 -18.45 -7.55
N PHE A 93 8.50 -17.68 -7.39
CA PHE A 93 8.61 -16.60 -6.41
C PHE A 93 8.38 -15.20 -7.00
N LEU A 94 8.35 -15.06 -8.33
CA LEU A 94 8.27 -13.78 -9.04
C LEU A 94 7.14 -13.75 -10.09
N ASP A 95 6.29 -14.76 -10.13
CA ASP A 95 5.10 -14.84 -11.00
C ASP A 95 3.97 -13.97 -10.42
N GLU A 96 4.20 -12.65 -10.37
CA GLU A 96 3.11 -11.68 -10.23
C GLU A 96 2.55 -11.40 -11.63
N THR A 97 1.23 -11.40 -11.78
CA THR A 97 0.63 -11.08 -13.08
C THR A 97 0.92 -9.61 -13.44
N GLU A 98 1.02 -9.30 -14.74
CA GLU A 98 1.21 -7.91 -15.19
C GLU A 98 0.12 -6.96 -14.65
N GLU A 99 -1.10 -7.49 -14.47
CA GLU A 99 -2.23 -6.76 -13.89
C GLU A 99 -2.01 -6.45 -12.40
N GLU A 100 -1.56 -7.42 -11.60
CA GLU A 100 -1.24 -7.23 -10.18
C GLU A 100 -0.08 -6.25 -10.01
N TYR A 101 0.96 -6.36 -10.84
CA TYR A 101 2.07 -5.44 -10.84
C TYR A 101 1.61 -4.01 -11.17
N ALA A 102 0.82 -3.83 -12.23
CA ALA A 102 0.28 -2.53 -12.62
C ALA A 102 -0.58 -1.91 -11.50
N LYS A 103 -1.41 -2.73 -10.83
CA LYS A 103 -2.23 -2.31 -9.70
C LYS A 103 -1.37 -1.85 -8.51
N ARG A 104 -0.35 -2.64 -8.11
CA ARG A 104 0.58 -2.25 -7.04
C ARG A 104 1.39 -1.02 -7.38
N LYS A 105 1.81 -0.88 -8.65
CA LYS A 105 2.53 0.30 -9.13
C LYS A 105 1.65 1.55 -9.05
N ALA A 106 0.40 1.48 -9.52
CA ALA A 106 -0.55 2.58 -9.42
C ALA A 106 -0.78 2.98 -7.95
N TYR A 107 -0.88 2.00 -7.05
CA TYR A 107 -0.98 2.27 -5.62
C TYR A 107 0.28 2.94 -5.04
N PHE A 108 1.46 2.45 -5.40
CA PHE A 108 2.73 3.05 -4.98
C PHE A 108 2.84 4.51 -5.43
N ASP A 109 2.55 4.77 -6.71
CA ASP A 109 2.55 6.10 -7.29
C ASP A 109 1.50 7.00 -6.60
N PHE A 110 0.32 6.47 -6.28
CA PHE A 110 -0.70 7.18 -5.50
C PHE A 110 -0.22 7.52 -4.08
N VAL A 111 0.38 6.58 -3.34
CA VAL A 111 0.82 6.81 -1.95
C VAL A 111 1.93 7.86 -1.89
N TYR A 112 2.96 7.72 -2.75
CA TYR A 112 4.18 8.53 -2.69
C TYR A 112 4.16 9.79 -3.55
N SER A 113 3.14 10.01 -4.39
CA SER A 113 2.97 11.27 -5.10
C SER A 113 2.64 12.43 -4.15
N ASN A 114 3.25 13.58 -4.40
CA ASN A 114 2.98 14.83 -3.69
C ASN A 114 1.99 15.73 -4.46
N GLU A 115 1.36 15.22 -5.50
CA GLU A 115 0.43 15.97 -6.33
C GLU A 115 -0.91 16.18 -5.61
N TYR A 116 -1.24 17.45 -5.34
CA TYR A 116 -2.49 17.81 -4.67
C TYR A 116 -3.73 17.38 -5.46
N GLY A 117 -3.68 17.55 -6.79
CA GLY A 117 -4.77 17.27 -7.72
C GLY A 117 -4.92 15.80 -8.12
N GLN A 118 -4.12 14.90 -7.56
CA GLN A 118 -4.20 13.48 -7.89
C GLN A 118 -5.57 12.92 -7.49
N GLU A 119 -6.20 12.18 -8.40
CA GLU A 119 -7.47 11.52 -8.13
C GLU A 119 -7.33 10.40 -7.08
N ILE A 120 -8.41 10.14 -6.36
CA ILE A 120 -8.46 9.04 -5.40
C ILE A 120 -8.40 7.69 -6.14
N ILE A 121 -7.63 6.74 -5.60
CA ILE A 121 -7.54 5.40 -6.15
C ILE A 121 -8.90 4.69 -6.14
N GLY A 122 -9.29 4.12 -7.29
CA GLY A 122 -10.61 3.48 -7.48
C GLY A 122 -10.78 2.14 -6.77
N ASP A 123 -9.69 1.49 -6.37
CA ASP A 123 -9.74 0.25 -5.59
C ASP A 123 -9.98 0.55 -4.11
N PHE A 124 -11.16 0.15 -3.61
CA PHE A 124 -11.56 0.44 -2.24
C PHE A 124 -10.63 -0.20 -1.19
N GLU A 125 -10.13 -1.42 -1.42
CA GLU A 125 -9.27 -2.07 -0.43
C GLU A 125 -7.95 -1.32 -0.26
N LEU A 126 -7.35 -0.90 -1.38
CA LEU A 126 -6.15 -0.08 -1.39
C LEU A 126 -6.40 1.31 -0.78
N PHE A 127 -7.52 1.94 -1.12
CA PHE A 127 -7.93 3.22 -0.54
C PHE A 127 -8.12 3.12 0.99
N ARG A 128 -8.84 2.10 1.47
CA ARG A 128 -9.06 1.83 2.89
C ARG A 128 -7.73 1.63 3.62
N ASN A 129 -6.81 0.88 3.05
CA ASN A 129 -5.48 0.66 3.63
C ASN A 129 -4.66 1.95 3.69
N TYR A 130 -4.71 2.76 2.62
CA TYR A 130 -4.07 4.07 2.59
C TYR A 130 -4.62 4.99 3.68
N LEU A 131 -5.95 5.07 3.83
CA LEU A 131 -6.56 5.85 4.90
C LEU A 131 -6.15 5.36 6.29
N ALA A 132 -6.12 4.04 6.51
CA ALA A 132 -5.66 3.49 7.78
C ALA A 132 -4.20 3.86 8.08
N GLU A 133 -3.35 3.97 7.06
CA GLU A 133 -1.97 4.44 7.19
C GLU A 133 -1.88 5.95 7.46
N VAL A 134 -2.60 6.78 6.70
CA VAL A 134 -2.65 8.24 6.91
C VAL A 134 -3.12 8.58 8.33
N LEU A 135 -4.09 7.83 8.83
CA LEU A 135 -4.66 8.02 10.17
C LEU A 135 -3.84 7.35 11.29
N SER A 136 -2.73 6.68 10.98
CA SER A 136 -1.90 5.95 11.94
C SER A 136 -0.81 6.86 12.52
N ASP A 137 -1.06 7.48 13.68
CA ASP A 137 -0.05 8.24 14.44
C ASP A 137 0.95 7.29 15.13
N SER A 138 1.76 6.55 14.35
CA SER A 138 2.73 5.51 14.76
C SER A 138 2.19 4.17 15.29
N GLN A 139 0.89 4.07 15.60
CA GLN A 139 0.27 2.85 16.13
C GLN A 139 -0.58 2.14 15.08
N HIS A 140 -0.59 0.81 15.12
CA HIS A 140 -1.44 0.02 14.22
C HIS A 140 -2.93 0.34 14.41
N VAL A 141 -3.60 0.65 13.29
CA VAL A 141 -5.05 0.83 13.21
C VAL A 141 -5.72 -0.53 12.95
N TYR A 142 -6.63 -0.91 13.83
CA TYR A 142 -7.50 -2.08 13.67
C TYR A 142 -8.70 -1.71 12.81
N ILE A 143 -8.94 -2.50 11.77
CA ILE A 143 -10.09 -2.36 10.90
C ILE A 143 -11.14 -3.39 11.30
N PHE A 144 -12.34 -2.96 11.68
CA PHE A 144 -13.48 -3.83 11.94
C PHE A 144 -14.47 -3.72 10.80
N THR A 145 -14.57 -4.76 9.99
CA THR A 145 -15.48 -4.82 8.85
C THR A 145 -16.86 -5.31 9.28
N ASP A 146 -17.90 -4.60 8.85
CA ASP A 146 -19.33 -4.90 9.07
C ASP A 146 -19.68 -5.21 10.53
N TYR A 147 -19.04 -4.51 11.48
CA TYR A 147 -19.28 -4.74 12.91
C TYR A 147 -20.65 -4.22 13.35
N GLU A 148 -21.53 -5.13 13.76
CA GLU A 148 -22.87 -4.81 14.22
C GLU A 148 -22.89 -4.39 15.70
N PHE A 149 -23.05 -3.09 15.96
CA PHE A 149 -23.20 -2.60 17.32
C PHE A 149 -24.51 -3.06 17.98
N PRO A 150 -24.47 -3.49 19.26
CA PRO A 150 -25.66 -3.69 20.07
C PRO A 150 -26.51 -2.40 20.16
N ARG A 151 -27.84 -2.55 20.27
CA ARG A 151 -28.77 -1.40 20.34
C ARG A 151 -28.45 -0.38 21.43
N LYS A 152 -27.82 -0.81 22.53
CA LYS A 152 -27.46 0.07 23.66
C LYS A 152 -26.20 0.89 23.38
N GLU A 153 -25.34 0.41 22.49
CA GLU A 153 -23.99 0.94 22.25
C GLU A 153 -23.84 1.61 20.87
N GLY A 154 -24.84 1.49 20.00
CA GLY A 154 -24.83 2.10 18.67
C GLY A 154 -26.11 2.84 18.33
N ILE A 155 -25.97 3.84 17.46
CA ILE A 155 -27.11 4.56 16.84
C ILE A 155 -27.36 4.02 15.44
N GLU A 156 -28.59 4.11 14.96
CA GLU A 156 -28.94 3.81 13.58
C GLU A 156 -28.71 5.03 12.69
N LEU A 157 -27.79 4.89 11.74
CA LEU A 157 -27.54 5.85 10.68
C LEU A 157 -28.29 5.40 9.43
N ARG A 158 -29.18 6.26 8.90
CA ARG A 158 -29.96 5.99 7.69
C ARG A 158 -29.48 6.87 6.53
N PHE A 159 -29.67 6.39 5.31
CA PHE A 159 -29.17 7.06 4.11
C PHE A 159 -30.29 7.47 3.16
N LYS A 160 -30.10 8.61 2.50
CA LYS A 160 -30.91 9.07 1.37
C LYS A 160 -30.01 9.41 0.17
N PRO A 161 -30.17 8.76 -0.99
CA PRO A 161 -31.09 7.64 -1.26
C PRO A 161 -30.70 6.36 -0.48
N PRO A 162 -31.67 5.47 -0.17
CA PRO A 162 -31.42 4.30 0.67
C PRO A 162 -30.71 3.15 -0.06
N GLU A 163 -30.79 3.10 -1.38
CA GLU A 163 -30.08 2.12 -2.20
C GLU A 163 -28.92 2.81 -2.90
N ASN A 164 -27.70 2.36 -2.62
CA ASN A 164 -26.50 2.75 -3.35
C ASN A 164 -25.71 1.48 -3.62
N LYS A 165 -25.39 1.23 -4.89
CA LYS A 165 -24.53 0.10 -5.26
C LYS A 165 -23.10 0.45 -4.86
N ASP A 166 -22.44 -0.50 -4.22
CA ASP A 166 -21.00 -0.45 -3.90
C ASP A 166 -20.55 0.81 -3.14
N LEU A 167 -21.41 1.26 -2.22
CA LEU A 167 -21.10 2.30 -1.24
C LEU A 167 -20.48 1.68 0.01
N HIS A 168 -19.34 2.23 0.41
CA HIS A 168 -18.65 1.92 1.64
C HIS A 168 -18.68 3.12 2.58
N LEU A 169 -18.77 2.84 3.88
CA LEU A 169 -18.69 3.85 4.93
C LEU A 169 -17.54 3.48 5.88
N LEU A 170 -16.57 4.38 5.96
CA LEU A 170 -15.52 4.34 6.95
C LEU A 170 -15.89 5.26 8.12
N VAL A 171 -15.85 4.73 9.34
CA VAL A 171 -16.20 5.46 10.57
C VAL A 171 -15.06 5.41 11.55
N ARG A 172 -14.70 6.57 12.10
CA ARG A 172 -13.64 6.67 13.10
C ARG A 172 -13.96 7.73 14.14
N ALA A 173 -13.59 7.49 15.40
CA ALA A 173 -13.63 8.52 16.43
C ALA A 173 -12.29 9.28 16.48
N PRO A 174 -12.26 10.62 16.35
CA PRO A 174 -11.01 11.39 16.31
C PRO A 174 -10.11 11.27 17.55
N LYS A 175 -10.67 10.92 18.71
CA LYS A 175 -9.92 10.72 19.97
C LYS A 175 -9.48 9.27 20.20
N GLN A 176 -9.96 8.31 19.40
CA GLN A 176 -9.64 6.89 19.54
C GLN A 176 -8.92 6.43 18.27
N ASN A 177 -7.62 6.70 18.20
CA ASN A 177 -6.86 6.68 16.95
C ASN A 177 -6.50 5.26 16.44
N ARG A 178 -7.02 4.22 17.09
CA ARG A 178 -6.64 2.82 16.82
C ARG A 178 -7.72 2.01 16.13
N VAL A 179 -8.93 2.56 15.94
CA VAL A 179 -10.05 1.79 15.39
C VAL A 179 -10.65 2.51 14.19
N LEU A 180 -10.77 1.79 13.09
CA LEU A 180 -11.51 2.18 11.89
C LEU A 180 -12.61 1.14 11.67
N TYR A 181 -13.86 1.57 11.65
CA TYR A 181 -14.96 0.70 11.26
C TYR A 181 -15.18 0.85 9.76
N ASP A 182 -15.33 -0.26 9.08
CA ASP A 182 -15.56 -0.36 7.65
C ASP A 182 -16.89 -1.05 7.43
N TYR A 183 -17.80 -0.40 6.70
CA TYR A 183 -19.14 -0.91 6.45
C TYR A 183 -19.41 -0.94 4.96
N ARG A 184 -19.75 -2.11 4.43
CA ARG A 184 -20.32 -2.22 3.09
C ARG A 184 -21.82 -1.99 3.15
N ILE A 185 -22.29 -0.86 2.62
CA ILE A 185 -23.68 -0.45 2.72
C ILE A 185 -24.52 -1.24 1.71
N ARG A 186 -25.11 -2.35 2.18
CA ARG A 186 -26.06 -3.17 1.39
C ARG A 186 -27.52 -2.79 1.61
N ARG A 187 -27.79 -2.19 2.77
CA ARG A 187 -29.12 -1.75 3.22
C ARG A 187 -29.00 -0.25 3.50
N GLY A 188 -30.07 0.51 3.32
CA GLY A 188 -30.09 1.96 3.57
C GLY A 188 -29.87 2.41 5.02
N LYS A 189 -29.26 1.56 5.85
CA LYS A 189 -28.92 1.84 7.24
C LYS A 189 -27.77 0.98 7.77
N VAL A 190 -27.08 1.51 8.77
CA VAL A 190 -25.96 0.88 9.50
C VAL A 190 -25.99 1.33 10.96
N ARG A 191 -25.44 0.53 11.88
CA ARG A 191 -25.22 0.97 13.26
C ARG A 191 -23.79 1.38 13.49
N ILE A 192 -23.59 2.56 14.05
CA ILE A 192 -22.29 3.15 14.36
C ILE A 192 -22.18 3.42 15.86
N PRO A 193 -20.96 3.59 16.43
CA PRO A 193 -20.77 3.80 17.85
C PRO A 193 -21.56 5.00 18.40
N ARG A 194 -22.23 4.83 19.54
CA ARG A 194 -22.97 5.90 20.23
C ARG A 194 -22.05 6.77 21.10
N GLU A 195 -22.49 8.00 21.38
CA GLU A 195 -21.89 8.99 22.30
C GLU A 195 -20.45 9.39 21.94
N LYS A 196 -20.13 9.39 20.65
CA LYS A 196 -18.81 9.77 20.15
C LYS A 196 -18.94 10.84 19.07
N LYS A 197 -17.98 11.77 19.05
CA LYS A 197 -17.67 12.55 17.84
C LYS A 197 -17.08 11.56 16.84
N LEU A 198 -17.69 11.43 15.67
CA LEU A 198 -17.29 10.51 14.62
C LEU A 198 -16.98 11.29 13.35
N PHE A 199 -15.89 10.89 12.71
CA PHE A 199 -15.59 11.16 11.32
C PHE A 199 -16.22 10.06 10.48
N LEU A 200 -16.96 10.47 9.46
CA LEU A 200 -17.58 9.62 8.47
C LEU A 200 -16.94 9.92 7.12
N LEU A 201 -16.54 8.86 6.41
CA LEU A 201 -16.08 8.95 5.03
C LEU A 201 -16.86 7.94 4.21
N PHE A 202 -17.67 8.46 3.30
CA PHE A 202 -18.39 7.69 2.30
C PHE A 202 -17.51 7.55 1.07
N TYR A 203 -17.44 6.34 0.54
CA TYR A 203 -16.70 6.01 -0.66
C TYR A 203 -17.58 5.15 -1.55
N GLN A 204 -17.92 5.64 -2.73
CA GLN A 204 -18.62 4.86 -3.74
C GLN A 204 -17.64 4.42 -4.81
N GLU A 205 -17.58 3.10 -5.05
CA GLU A 205 -16.72 2.53 -6.09
C GLU A 205 -17.03 3.13 -7.46
N GLY A 206 -15.96 3.41 -8.22
CA GLY A 206 -16.02 4.05 -9.52
C GLY A 206 -14.62 4.42 -10.01
N THR A 207 -14.52 4.87 -11.26
CA THR A 207 -13.28 5.34 -11.87
C THR A 207 -13.51 6.71 -12.54
N PRO A 208 -13.25 7.84 -11.85
CA PRO A 208 -12.80 7.94 -10.45
C PRO A 208 -13.94 7.71 -9.44
N PRO A 209 -13.61 7.33 -8.19
CA PRO A 209 -14.62 7.13 -7.16
C PRO A 209 -15.25 8.45 -6.71
N LEU A 210 -16.43 8.34 -6.08
CA LEU A 210 -17.13 9.48 -5.47
C LEU A 210 -17.04 9.38 -3.95
N LEU A 211 -16.73 10.49 -3.30
CA LEU A 211 -16.54 10.58 -1.88
C LEU A 211 -17.46 11.63 -1.25
N GLN A 212 -17.68 11.49 0.04
CA GLN A 212 -18.24 12.52 0.90
C GLN A 212 -17.69 12.32 2.30
N THR A 213 -17.21 13.38 2.93
CA THR A 213 -16.77 13.35 4.32
C THR A 213 -17.76 14.08 5.21
N GLY A 214 -17.66 13.84 6.52
CA GLY A 214 -18.45 14.57 7.48
C GLY A 214 -18.07 14.27 8.91
N ILE A 215 -18.43 15.19 9.81
CA ILE A 215 -18.32 15.00 11.25
C ILE A 215 -19.71 15.01 11.84
N MET A 216 -19.98 14.08 12.75
CA MET A 216 -21.19 14.12 13.56
C MET A 216 -20.92 13.72 15.00
N TYR A 217 -21.80 14.14 15.91
CA TYR A 217 -21.87 13.60 17.26
C TYR A 217 -22.99 12.56 17.32
N ALA A 218 -22.62 11.29 17.53
CA ALA A 218 -23.52 10.14 17.43
C ALA A 218 -24.39 9.95 18.69
N LYS A 219 -25.29 10.89 18.96
CA LYS A 219 -26.17 10.85 20.14
C LYS A 219 -27.44 10.02 19.91
N ASP A 220 -28.11 10.29 18.79
CA ASP A 220 -29.43 9.78 18.43
C ASP A 220 -29.44 9.27 16.98
N ASP A 221 -30.41 8.42 16.66
CA ASP A 221 -30.61 7.90 15.30
C ASP A 221 -30.74 9.07 14.31
N THR A 222 -29.95 9.03 13.24
CA THR A 222 -29.78 10.16 12.33
C THR A 222 -29.93 9.71 10.89
N THR A 223 -30.44 10.60 10.03
CA THR A 223 -30.47 10.38 8.57
C THR A 223 -29.49 11.33 7.89
N ILE A 224 -28.63 10.78 7.03
CA ILE A 224 -27.69 11.55 6.20
C ILE A 224 -28.18 11.57 4.76
N ASN A 225 -28.19 12.77 4.17
CA ASN A 225 -28.36 12.94 2.73
C ASN A 225 -27.00 12.80 2.07
N LEU A 226 -26.88 11.87 1.13
CA LEU A 226 -25.65 11.61 0.40
C LEU A 226 -25.58 12.53 -0.81
N THR A 227 -24.49 13.29 -0.89
CA THR A 227 -24.13 14.20 -1.97
C THR A 227 -22.68 13.94 -2.32
N LEU A 228 -22.43 12.79 -2.94
CA LEU A 228 -21.07 12.35 -3.25
C LEU A 228 -20.51 13.15 -4.44
N GLU A 229 -19.23 13.47 -4.36
CA GLU A 229 -18.52 14.27 -5.36
C GLU A 229 -17.10 13.71 -5.59
N HIS A 230 -16.40 14.24 -6.59
CA HIS A 230 -15.02 13.85 -6.83
C HIS A 230 -14.08 14.59 -5.89
N TYR A 231 -13.19 13.84 -5.25
CA TYR A 231 -12.17 14.36 -4.35
C TYR A 231 -10.80 14.25 -5.00
N THR A 232 -9.93 15.21 -4.71
CA THR A 232 -8.49 15.04 -4.89
C THR A 232 -7.84 14.50 -3.61
N LYS A 233 -6.68 13.86 -3.75
CA LYS A 233 -5.86 13.39 -2.63
C LYS A 233 -5.55 14.54 -1.66
N GLY A 234 -5.23 15.72 -2.18
CA GLY A 234 -4.93 16.90 -1.40
C GLY A 234 -6.10 17.37 -0.53
N GLN A 235 -7.28 17.53 -1.14
CA GLN A 235 -8.51 17.94 -0.44
C GLN A 235 -8.83 16.99 0.72
N LEU A 236 -8.80 15.68 0.46
CA LEU A 236 -9.06 14.67 1.48
C LEU A 236 -8.08 14.75 2.65
N LEU A 237 -6.79 14.95 2.37
CA LEU A 237 -5.76 15.06 3.40
C LEU A 237 -5.91 16.32 4.26
N ASP A 238 -6.35 17.43 3.68
CA ASP A 238 -6.57 18.68 4.42
C ASP A 238 -7.75 18.53 5.39
N GLU A 239 -8.87 17.97 4.93
CA GLU A 239 -10.02 17.69 5.79
C GLU A 239 -9.66 16.74 6.95
N ILE A 240 -8.93 15.67 6.66
CA ILE A 240 -8.47 14.73 7.70
C ILE A 240 -7.64 15.45 8.77
N LYS A 241 -6.74 16.35 8.36
CA LYS A 241 -5.92 17.13 9.31
C LYS A 241 -6.77 18.07 10.16
N GLU A 242 -7.74 18.77 9.57
CA GLU A 242 -8.66 19.64 10.30
C GLU A 242 -9.46 18.88 11.36
N ILE A 243 -9.80 17.62 11.09
CA ILE A 243 -10.56 16.75 12.00
C ILE A 243 -9.71 16.23 13.17
N GLN A 244 -8.40 16.07 12.97
CA GLN A 244 -7.46 15.59 13.99
C GLN A 244 -7.00 16.68 14.98
N GLN A 245 -7.18 17.97 14.63
CA GLN A 245 -6.92 19.12 15.51
C GLN A 245 -8.04 19.30 16.56
#